data_AF-A0A0H2X8N9-F1
#
_entry.id   AF-A0A0H2X8N9-F1
#
_cell.length_a   1.000
_cell.length_b   1.000
_cell.length_c   1.000
_cell.angle_alpha   90.00
_cell.angle_beta   90.00
_cell.angle_gamma   90.00
#
_symmetry.space_group_name_H-M   'P 1'
#
loop_
_entity.id
_entity.type
_entity.pdbx_description
1 polymer ?
#
loop_
_entity_poly.entity_id
_entity_poly.type
_entity_poly.pdbx_seq_one_letter_code
_entity_poly.pdbx_strand_id
1 'polypeptide(L)' 'MPTLRASSPDRRHFWQAFASMAAAIESKAATSEDAQFVGRRAEEILSWHGLENMAEHV' A
#
# COMPACT_ATOMS: atom_id res chain seq x y z
N MET A 1 -13.19 -8.47 -5.71
CA MET A 1 -12.64 -7.29 -5.01
C MET A 1 -11.64 -7.80 -3.99
N PRO A 2 -10.42 -7.24 -3.89
CA PRO A 2 -9.44 -7.72 -2.92
C PRO A 2 -10.03 -7.60 -1.52
N THR A 3 -9.86 -8.65 -0.70
CA THR A 3 -10.46 -8.83 0.63
C THR A 3 -10.20 -7.65 1.57
N LEU A 4 -9.10 -6.92 1.35
CA LEU A 4 -8.69 -5.72 2.08
C LEU A 4 -9.67 -4.53 2.00
N ARG A 5 -10.42 -4.39 0.90
CA ARG A 5 -11.44 -3.31 0.79
C ARG A 5 -12.66 -3.58 1.66
N ALA A 6 -12.94 -4.84 2.00
CA ALA A 6 -14.12 -5.21 2.79
C ALA A 6 -14.01 -4.76 4.25
N SER A 7 -12.79 -4.66 4.78
CA SER A 7 -12.50 -4.25 6.17
C SER A 7 -12.46 -2.74 6.40
N SER A 8 -12.52 -1.92 5.35
CA SER A 8 -12.55 -0.46 5.46
C SER A 8 -13.35 0.16 4.32
N PRO A 9 -14.62 0.57 4.58
CA PRO A 9 -15.47 1.18 3.55
C PRO A 9 -14.97 2.56 3.11
N ASP A 10 -14.16 3.22 3.93
CA ASP A 10 -13.51 4.47 3.61
C ASP A 10 -12.11 4.27 2.99
N ARG A 11 -11.88 4.89 1.83
CA ARG A 11 -10.66 4.72 1.04
C ARG A 11 -9.42 5.32 1.72
N ARG A 12 -9.59 6.39 2.50
CA ARG A 12 -8.49 7.06 3.19
C ARG A 12 -8.02 6.25 4.38
N HIS A 13 -8.94 5.73 5.19
CA HIS A 13 -8.61 4.81 6.29
C HIS A 13 -7.95 3.53 5.76
N PHE A 14 -8.46 2.98 4.65
CA PHE A 14 -7.82 1.86 3.97
C PHE A 14 -6.37 2.17 3.58
N TRP A 15 -6.13 3.27 2.85
CA TRP A 15 -4.78 3.63 2.42
C TRP A 15 -3.85 3.88 3.59
N GLN A 16 -4.30 4.57 4.64
CA GLN A 16 -3.47 4.89 5.78
C GLN A 16 -3.03 3.63 6.55
N ALA A 17 -3.94 2.67 6.77
CA ALA A 17 -3.61 1.39 7.39
C ALA A 17 -2.65 0.58 6.50
N PHE A 18 -2.92 0.56 5.20
CA PHE A 18 -2.09 -0.17 4.23
C PHE A 18 -0.68 0.42 4.10
N ALA A 19 -0.55 1.75 3.95
CA ALA A 19 0.73 2.44 3.85
C ALA A 19 1.61 2.22 5.10
N SER A 20 1.00 2.23 6.28
CA SER A 20 1.70 1.93 7.53
C SER A 20 2.26 0.49 7.55
N MET A 21 1.50 -0.47 7.03
CA MET A 21 1.97 -1.86 6.89
C MET A 21 3.07 -1.99 5.83
N ALA A 22 2.90 -1.37 4.66
CA ALA A 22 3.90 -1.38 3.60
C ALA A 22 5.24 -0.83 4.09
N ALA A 23 5.24 0.33 4.77
CA ALA A 23 6.44 0.92 5.36
C ALA A 23 7.10 0.01 6.42
N ALA A 24 6.30 -0.67 7.25
CA ALA A 24 6.82 -1.61 8.24
C ALA A 24 7.48 -2.84 7.62
N ILE A 25 6.98 -3.30 6.46
CA ILE A 25 7.56 -4.42 5.70
C ILE A 25 8.82 -3.96 4.97
N GLU A 26 8.78 -2.81 4.30
CA GLU A 26 9.95 -2.20 3.62
C GLU A 26 11.11 -1.97 4.60
N SER A 27 10.83 -1.46 5.79
CA SER A 27 11.86 -1.25 6.83
C SER A 27 12.52 -2.54 7.32
N LYS A 28 11.88 -3.70 7.09
CA LYS A 28 12.40 -5.02 7.47
C LYS A 28 12.91 -5.82 6.26
N ALA A 29 12.90 -5.22 5.07
CA ALA A 29 13.40 -5.86 3.86
C ALA A 29 14.88 -6.21 4.00
N ALA A 30 15.24 -7.45 3.65
CA ALA A 30 16.62 -7.93 3.74
C ALA A 30 17.51 -7.32 2.65
N THR A 31 16.90 -6.99 1.50
CA THR A 31 17.59 -6.42 0.34
C THR A 31 16.86 -5.19 -0.20
N SER A 32 17.58 -4.40 -1.00
CA SER A 32 16.98 -3.29 -1.75
C SER A 32 15.98 -3.77 -2.80
N GLU A 33 16.15 -4.98 -3.33
CA GLU A 33 15.23 -5.59 -4.29
C GLU A 33 13.89 -5.93 -3.63
N ASP A 34 13.95 -6.48 -2.41
CA ASP A 34 12.75 -6.77 -1.61
C ASP A 34 11.97 -5.49 -1.29
N ALA A 35 12.67 -4.42 -0.92
CA ALA A 35 12.04 -3.12 -0.67
C ALA A 35 11.36 -2.56 -1.93
N GLN A 36 12.03 -2.62 -3.09
CA GLN A 36 11.45 -2.19 -4.36
C GLN A 36 10.25 -3.04 -4.77
N PHE A 37 10.27 -4.34 -4.48
CA PHE A 37 9.13 -5.21 -4.72
C PHE A 37 7.91 -4.75 -3.90
N VAL A 38 8.09 -4.45 -2.61
CA VAL A 38 7.00 -3.96 -1.76
C VAL A 38 6.44 -2.64 -2.29
N GLY A 39 7.29 -1.70 -2.71
CA GLY A 39 6.87 -0.44 -3.32
C GLY A 39 6.01 -0.64 -4.58
N ARG A 40 6.44 -1.50 -5.52
CA ARG A 40 5.64 -1.85 -6.71
C ARG A 40 4.29 -2.48 -6.35
N ARG A 41 4.27 -3.36 -5.34
CA ARG A 41 3.02 -3.98 -4.86
C ARG A 41 2.07 -2.95 -4.24
N ALA A 42 2.60 -1.93 -3.57
CA ALA A 42 1.80 -0.84 -3.02
C ALA A 42 1.15 -0.01 -4.12
N GLU A 43 1.90 0.34 -5.18
CA GLU A 43 1.39 1.04 -6.36
C GLU A 43 0.28 0.26 -7.08
N GLU A 44 0.47 -1.05 -7.29
CA GLU A 44 -0.58 -1.89 -7.90
C GLU A 44 -1.87 -1.91 -7.07
N ILE A 45 -1.75 -1.98 -5.75
CA ILE A 45 -2.90 -1.98 -4.84
C ILE A 45 -3.61 -0.63 -4.89
N LEU A 46 -2.88 0.48 -4.98
CA LEU A 46 -3.48 1.80 -5.20
C LEU A 46 -4.31 1.86 -6.48
N SER A 47 -3.77 1.34 -7.60
CA SER A 47 -4.50 1.30 -8.87
C SER A 47 -5.76 0.44 -8.80
N TRP A 48 -5.73 -0.69 -8.08
CA TRP A 48 -6.93 -1.50 -7.88
C TRP A 48 -8.04 -0.77 -7.11
N HIS A 49 -7.68 0.27 -6.35
CA HIS A 49 -8.59 1.05 -5.53
C HIS A 49 -8.89 2.45 -6.09
N GLY A 50 -8.30 2.80 -7.25
CA GLY A 50 -8.41 4.13 -7.86
C GLY A 50 -7.91 5.23 -6.92
N LEU A 51 -6.76 4.97 -6.29
CA LEU A 51 -6.13 5.83 -5.30
C LEU A 51 -4.72 6.28 -5.72
N GLU A 52 -4.37 6.22 -7.01
CA GLU A 52 -3.01 6.49 -7.47
C GLU A 52 -2.46 7.85 -6.99
N ASN A 53 -3.33 8.87 -6.91
CA ASN A 53 -2.98 10.22 -6.45
C ASN A 53 -2.69 10.33 -4.93
N MET A 54 -2.95 9.28 -4.15
CA MET A 54 -2.68 9.27 -2.70
C MET A 54 -1.26 8.81 -2.35
N ALA A 55 -0.50 8.27 -3.30
CA ALA A 55 0.91 7.92 -3.11
C ALA A 55 1.80 9.17 -2.93
N GLU A 56 1.48 10.25 -3.65
CA GLU A 56 2.31 11.46 -3.71
C GLU A 56 2.18 12.37 -2.48
N HIS A 57 1.19 12.13 -1.62
CA HIS A 57 0.80 13.00 -0.51
C HIS A 57 1.09 12.41 0.89
N VAL A 58 1.87 11.32 0.97
CA VAL A 58 2.28 10.68 2.24
C VAL A 58 3.68 11.11 2.64
#